data_AF-A0A382IM35-F1
#
_entry.id   AF-A0A382IM35-F1
#
_cell.length_a   1.000
_cell.length_b   1.000
_cell.length_c   1.000
_cell.angle_alpha   90.00
_cell.angle_beta   90.00
_cell.angle_gamma   90.00
#
_symmetry.space_group_name_H-M   'P 1'
#
loop_
_entity.id
_entity.type
_entity.pdbx_description
1 polymer ?
#
loop_
_entity_poly.entity_id
_entity_poly.type
_entity_poly.pdbx_seq_one_letter_code
_entity_poly.pdbx_strand_id
1 'polypeptide(L)'
;MLSKNKIAYILLILATLFWSGNFIVGKAASLFEIPPFTLNFYRWSCAWLILAPFTLKEIFMKKNYILKNIKLILILGITSITVFNSIVYYSLNFTQVISGVLMISTIPVMIIFFCWVFKIEKTNYYQILGVIFSLFGVAVIVTKADFDKLLNLNFNKGDLWMVVAMLSWAMYSALL
;
A
#
# COMPACT_ATOMS: atom_id res chain seq x y z
N MET A 1 28.46 4.24 -18.84
CA MET A 1 27.75 3.80 -17.61
C MET A 1 26.86 4.93 -17.13
N LEU A 2 25.54 4.73 -17.03
CA LEU A 2 24.64 5.73 -16.46
C LEU A 2 25.01 5.98 -14.99
N SER A 3 25.00 7.23 -14.55
CA SER A 3 25.20 7.54 -13.12
C SER A 3 24.07 6.92 -12.29
N LYS A 4 24.36 6.49 -11.06
CA LYS A 4 23.37 5.87 -10.15
C LYS A 4 22.09 6.70 -10.03
N ASN A 5 22.20 8.04 -10.08
CA ASN A 5 21.07 8.95 -10.02
C ASN A 5 20.18 8.86 -11.27
N LYS A 6 20.76 8.76 -12.48
CA LYS A 6 19.97 8.60 -13.72
C LYS A 6 19.25 7.25 -13.75
N ILE A 7 19.89 6.19 -13.26
CA ILE A 7 19.27 4.87 -13.12
C ILE A 7 18.09 4.94 -12.13
N ALA A 8 18.26 5.61 -10.98
CA ALA A 8 17.19 5.80 -10.01
C ALA A 8 15.98 6.54 -10.60
N TYR A 9 16.20 7.62 -11.36
CA TYR A 9 15.11 8.34 -12.03
C TYR A 9 14.39 7.51 -13.09
N ILE A 10 15.11 6.73 -13.90
CA ILE A 10 14.50 5.83 -14.90
C ILE A 10 13.68 4.74 -14.20
N LEU A 11 14.21 4.15 -13.12
CA LEU A 11 13.49 3.15 -12.34
C LEU A 11 12.23 3.74 -11.68
N LEU A 12 12.28 4.98 -11.21
CA LEU A 12 11.10 5.68 -10.68
C LEU A 12 10.03 5.91 -11.75
N ILE A 13 10.41 6.32 -12.97
CA ILE A 13 9.47 6.48 -14.09
C ILE A 13 8.86 5.13 -14.49
N LEU A 14 9.67 4.06 -14.56
CA LEU A 14 9.16 2.73 -14.84
C LEU A 14 8.23 2.24 -13.73
N ALA A 15 8.55 2.50 -12.46
CA ALA A 15 7.70 2.14 -11.33
C ALA A 15 6.34 2.85 -11.40
N THR A 16 6.32 4.16 -11.68
CA THR A 16 5.05 4.90 -11.81
C THR A 16 4.25 4.46 -13.03
N LEU A 17 4.91 4.10 -14.14
CA LEU A 17 4.26 3.55 -15.33
C LEU A 17 3.66 2.17 -15.08
N PHE A 18 4.37 1.29 -14.36
CA PHE A 18 3.84 -0.01 -13.98
C PHE A 18 2.70 0.10 -12.97
N TRP A 19 2.79 1.02 -12.01
CA TRP A 19 1.70 1.30 -11.07
C TRP A 19 0.45 1.83 -11.78
N SER A 20 0.60 2.80 -12.70
CA SER A 20 -0.56 3.33 -13.45
C SER A 20 -1.15 2.28 -14.39
N GLY A 21 -0.31 1.50 -15.09
CA GLY A 21 -0.73 0.36 -15.90
C GLY A 21 -1.48 -0.70 -15.08
N ASN A 22 -1.07 -0.93 -13.83
CA ASN A 22 -1.74 -1.85 -12.92
C ASN A 22 -3.20 -1.45 -12.66
N PHE A 23 -3.47 -0.16 -12.45
CA PHE A 23 -4.83 0.34 -12.27
C PHE A 23 -5.69 0.17 -13.54
N ILE A 24 -5.12 0.40 -14.72
CA ILE A 24 -5.82 0.24 -16.00
C ILE A 24 -6.18 -1.24 -16.23
N VAL A 25 -5.23 -2.15 -16.03
CA VAL A 25 -5.45 -3.59 -16.15
C VAL A 25 -6.43 -4.08 -15.08
N GLY A 26 -6.34 -3.57 -13.85
CA GLY A 26 -7.29 -3.88 -12.79
C GLY A 26 -8.72 -3.42 -13.13
N LYS A 27 -8.87 -2.26 -13.76
CA LYS A 27 -10.18 -1.77 -14.24
C LYS A 27 -10.70 -2.60 -15.41
N ALA A 28 -9.82 -2.97 -16.35
CA ALA A 28 -10.18 -3.85 -17.46
C ALA A 28 -10.65 -5.23 -16.96
N ALA A 29 -9.93 -5.83 -15.99
CA ALA A 29 -10.31 -7.10 -15.37
C ALA A 29 -11.68 -7.03 -14.66
N SER A 30 -12.02 -5.88 -14.07
CA SER A 30 -13.35 -5.63 -13.49
C SER A 30 -14.47 -5.58 -14.54
N LEU A 31 -14.19 -5.21 -15.79
CA LEU A 31 -15.18 -5.26 -16.88
C LEU A 31 -15.50 -6.70 -17.31
N PHE A 32 -14.59 -7.64 -17.06
CA PHE A 32 -14.78 -9.07 -17.30
C PHE A 32 -15.30 -9.83 -16.07
N GLU A 33 -15.83 -9.11 -15.07
CA GLU A 33 -16.38 -9.67 -13.82
C GLU A 33 -15.40 -10.57 -13.04
N ILE A 34 -14.09 -10.40 -13.25
CA ILE A 34 -13.08 -11.18 -12.53
C ILE A 34 -13.09 -10.74 -11.05
N PRO A 35 -13.31 -11.66 -10.09
CA PRO A 35 -13.29 -11.31 -8.68
C PRO A 35 -11.92 -10.72 -8.29
N PRO A 36 -11.87 -9.60 -7.55
CA PRO A 36 -10.62 -8.91 -7.24
C PRO A 36 -9.65 -9.75 -6.40
N PHE A 37 -10.18 -10.65 -5.57
CA PHE A 37 -9.39 -11.60 -4.79
C PHE A 37 -8.68 -12.61 -5.69
N THR A 38 -9.39 -13.15 -6.69
CA THR A 38 -8.85 -14.09 -7.67
C THR A 38 -7.76 -13.44 -8.51
N LEU A 39 -7.98 -12.19 -8.95
CA LEU A 39 -6.99 -11.42 -9.69
C LEU A 39 -5.71 -11.22 -8.86
N ASN A 40 -5.84 -10.82 -7.60
CA ASN A 40 -4.68 -10.67 -6.71
C ASN A 40 -3.95 -11.99 -6.46
N PHE A 41 -4.69 -13.08 -6.25
CA PHE A 41 -4.11 -14.41 -6.04
C PHE A 41 -3.26 -14.83 -7.24
N TYR A 42 -3.79 -14.74 -8.45
CA TYR A 42 -3.03 -15.08 -9.66
C TYR A 42 -1.86 -14.13 -9.88
N ARG A 43 -2.03 -12.82 -9.63
CA ARG A 43 -0.97 -11.84 -9.80
C ARG A 43 0.24 -12.13 -8.90
N TRP A 44 -0.01 -12.36 -7.61
CA TRP A 44 1.05 -12.65 -6.65
C TRP A 44 1.63 -14.06 -6.82
N SER A 45 0.82 -15.03 -7.26
CA SER A 45 1.31 -16.37 -7.62
C SER A 45 2.24 -16.34 -8.83
N CYS A 46 1.87 -15.62 -9.89
CA CYS A 46 2.74 -15.43 -11.06
C CYS A 46 4.03 -14.69 -10.70
N ALA A 47 3.94 -13.62 -9.89
CA ALA A 47 5.12 -12.92 -9.39
C ALA A 47 6.05 -13.84 -8.60
N TRP A 48 5.48 -14.69 -7.73
CA TRP A 48 6.24 -15.70 -6.99
C TRP A 48 6.89 -16.72 -7.91
N LEU A 49 6.18 -17.25 -8.91
CA LEU A 49 6.74 -18.21 -9.88
C LEU A 49 7.88 -17.62 -10.71
N ILE A 50 7.77 -16.36 -11.12
CA ILE A 50 8.82 -15.66 -11.88
C ILE A 50 10.05 -15.41 -10.99
N LEU A 51 9.84 -15.01 -9.73
CA LEU A 51 10.94 -14.73 -8.79
C LEU A 51 11.54 -15.98 -8.15
N ALA A 52 10.80 -17.08 -8.12
CA ALA A 52 11.22 -18.35 -7.53
C ALA A 52 12.58 -18.83 -8.05
N PRO A 53 12.85 -18.96 -9.37
CA PRO A 53 14.15 -19.45 -9.85
C PRO A 53 15.34 -18.58 -9.41
N PHE A 54 15.12 -17.27 -9.20
CA PHE A 54 16.18 -16.34 -8.79
C PHE A 54 16.37 -16.30 -7.27
N THR A 55 15.29 -16.46 -6.51
CA THR A 55 15.29 -16.26 -5.04
C THR A 55 15.37 -17.57 -4.26
N LEU A 56 14.93 -18.70 -4.82
CA LEU A 56 14.89 -20.00 -4.13
C LEU A 56 16.28 -20.43 -3.66
N LYS A 57 17.32 -20.26 -4.49
CA LYS A 57 18.70 -20.63 -4.12
C LYS A 57 19.17 -19.87 -2.87
N GLU A 58 18.88 -18.58 -2.80
CA GLU A 58 19.27 -17.73 -1.67
C GLU A 58 18.42 -18.02 -0.41
N ILE A 59 17.14 -18.32 -0.59
CA ILE A 59 16.23 -18.76 0.48
C ILE A 59 16.73 -20.05 1.13
N PHE A 60 17.16 -21.04 0.33
CA PHE A 60 17.71 -22.29 0.85
C PHE A 60 19.03 -22.06 1.60
N MET A 61 19.91 -21.19 1.09
CA MET A 61 21.16 -20.84 1.78
C MET A 61 20.93 -20.09 3.11
N LYS A 62 19.90 -19.23 3.18
CA LYS A 62 19.56 -18.44 4.38
C LYS A 62 18.43 -19.05 5.21
N LYS A 63 18.12 -20.33 5.03
CA LYS A 63 16.99 -21.03 5.69
C LYS A 63 16.96 -20.85 7.21
N ASN A 64 18.12 -20.92 7.87
CA ASN A 64 18.21 -20.77 9.34
C ASN A 64 17.86 -19.35 9.81
N TYR A 65 18.22 -18.32 9.03
CA TYR A 65 17.86 -16.93 9.31
C TYR A 65 16.35 -16.71 9.11
N ILE A 66 15.79 -17.30 8.06
CA ILE A 66 14.36 -17.24 7.75
C ILE A 66 13.54 -17.93 8.84
N LEU A 67 13.92 -19.13 9.26
CA LEU A 67 13.24 -19.86 10.33
C LEU A 67 13.27 -19.11 11.67
N LYS A 68 14.39 -18.44 11.97
CA LYS A 68 14.52 -17.63 13.19
C LYS A 68 13.62 -16.38 13.18
N ASN A 69 13.37 -15.81 12.00
CA ASN A 69 12.55 -14.61 11.81
C ASN A 69 11.17 -14.89 11.19
N ILE A 70 10.73 -16.14 11.18
CA ILE A 70 9.55 -16.56 10.42
C ILE A 70 8.28 -15.86 10.87
N LYS A 71 8.18 -15.53 12.16
CA LYS A 71 7.05 -14.74 12.70
C LYS A 71 6.97 -13.36 12.07
N LEU A 72 8.10 -12.68 11.93
CA LEU A 72 8.18 -11.32 11.35
C LEU A 72 7.89 -11.37 9.85
N ILE A 73 8.44 -12.36 9.14
CA ILE A 73 8.18 -12.59 7.71
C ILE A 73 6.71 -12.90 7.45
N LEU A 74 6.08 -13.74 8.28
CA LEU A 74 4.64 -14.03 8.20
C LEU A 74 3.80 -12.78 8.47
N ILE A 75 4.13 -12.00 9.50
CA ILE A 75 3.44 -10.73 9.79
C ILE A 75 3.52 -9.81 8.58
N LEU A 76 4.72 -9.58 8.02
CA LEU A 76 4.92 -8.71 6.85
C LEU A 76 4.14 -9.20 5.62
N GLY A 77 4.17 -10.50 5.33
CA GLY A 77 3.45 -11.08 4.19
C GLY A 77 1.93 -10.97 4.34
N ILE A 78 1.40 -11.29 5.53
CA ILE A 78 -0.04 -11.24 5.82
C ILE A 78 -0.53 -9.78 5.81
N THR A 79 0.18 -8.85 6.46
CA THR A 79 -0.27 -7.45 6.55
C THR A 79 -0.23 -6.75 5.18
N SER A 80 0.80 -6.98 4.37
CA SER A 80 0.96 -6.33 3.06
C SER A 80 0.09 -6.96 1.96
N ILE A 81 0.26 -8.25 1.71
CA ILE A 81 -0.28 -8.88 0.51
C ILE A 81 -1.71 -9.36 0.77
N THR A 82 -1.95 -9.97 1.92
CA THR A 82 -3.24 -10.61 2.19
C THR A 82 -4.25 -9.63 2.75
N VAL A 83 -3.89 -8.83 3.75
CA VAL A 83 -4.83 -7.97 4.47
C VAL A 83 -5.02 -6.65 3.74
N PHE A 84 -3.95 -5.91 3.44
CA PHE A 84 -4.09 -4.59 2.80
C PHE A 84 -4.76 -4.68 1.42
N ASN A 85 -4.21 -5.45 0.48
CA ASN A 85 -4.79 -5.52 -0.87
C ASN A 85 -6.23 -6.02 -0.83
N SER A 86 -6.49 -7.14 -0.17
CA SER A 86 -7.84 -7.71 -0.11
C SER A 86 -8.87 -6.77 0.51
N ILE A 87 -8.52 -6.12 1.63
CA ILE A 87 -9.46 -5.24 2.33
C ILE A 87 -9.66 -3.93 1.56
N VAL A 88 -8.63 -3.41 0.87
CA VAL A 88 -8.79 -2.25 -0.03
C VAL A 88 -9.75 -2.60 -1.18
N TYR A 89 -9.57 -3.74 -1.83
CA TYR A 89 -10.49 -4.14 -2.90
C TYR A 89 -11.90 -4.41 -2.37
N TYR A 90 -12.02 -4.97 -1.16
CA TYR A 90 -13.30 -5.21 -0.53
C TYR A 90 -14.01 -3.90 -0.16
N SER A 91 -13.32 -2.95 0.47
CA SER A 91 -13.88 -1.66 0.89
C SER A 91 -14.37 -0.84 -0.30
N LEU A 92 -13.68 -0.92 -1.44
CA LEU A 92 -14.08 -0.26 -2.69
C LEU A 92 -15.43 -0.75 -3.27
N ASN A 93 -15.95 -1.91 -2.83
CA ASN A 93 -17.31 -2.32 -3.19
C ASN A 93 -18.39 -1.55 -2.40
N PHE A 94 -18.02 -0.91 -1.28
CA PHE A 94 -18.94 -0.22 -0.37
C PHE A 94 -18.69 1.28 -0.26
N THR A 95 -17.53 1.76 -0.72
CA THR A 95 -17.15 3.18 -0.69
C THR A 95 -16.75 3.69 -2.06
N GLN A 96 -16.86 4.99 -2.26
CA GLN A 96 -16.38 5.61 -3.49
C GLN A 96 -14.85 5.62 -3.51
N VAL A 97 -14.27 5.50 -4.71
CA VAL A 97 -12.82 5.60 -4.93
C VAL A 97 -12.25 6.88 -4.31
N ILE A 98 -13.01 7.98 -4.34
CA ILE A 98 -12.62 9.28 -3.78
C ILE A 98 -12.40 9.18 -2.27
N SER A 99 -13.36 8.63 -1.52
CA SER A 99 -13.24 8.42 -0.07
C SER A 99 -12.10 7.45 0.27
N GLY A 100 -11.90 6.42 -0.55
CA GLY A 100 -10.77 5.50 -0.41
C GLY A 100 -9.41 6.15 -0.56
N VAL A 101 -9.25 7.02 -1.57
CA VAL A 101 -8.01 7.79 -1.79
C VAL A 101 -7.79 8.82 -0.68
N LEU A 102 -8.85 9.48 -0.20
CA LEU A 102 -8.79 10.36 0.97
C LEU A 102 -8.24 9.58 2.16
N MET A 103 -8.75 8.38 2.42
CA MET A 103 -8.27 7.55 3.51
C MET A 103 -6.81 7.17 3.33
N ILE A 104 -6.39 6.64 2.17
CA ILE A 104 -4.99 6.27 1.90
C ILE A 104 -4.00 7.41 2.20
N SER A 105 -4.40 8.67 2.09
CA SER A 105 -3.55 9.81 2.46
C SER A 105 -3.21 9.94 3.95
N THR A 106 -3.93 9.22 4.80
CA THR A 106 -3.66 9.13 6.24
C THR A 106 -2.60 8.07 6.57
N ILE A 107 -2.21 7.23 5.61
CA ILE A 107 -1.16 6.21 5.80
C ILE A 107 0.14 6.80 6.37
N PRO A 108 0.69 7.94 5.90
CA PRO A 108 1.88 8.54 6.48
C PRO A 108 1.73 8.89 7.96
N VAL A 109 0.56 9.36 8.38
CA VAL A 109 0.23 9.63 9.80
C VAL A 109 0.32 8.32 10.59
N MET A 110 -0.30 7.26 10.07
CA MET A 110 -0.35 5.94 10.71
C MET A 110 1.04 5.30 10.78
N ILE A 111 1.88 5.47 9.75
CA ILE A 111 3.27 4.97 9.75
C ILE A 111 4.05 5.65 10.87
N ILE A 112 3.99 6.99 10.97
CA ILE A 112 4.66 7.73 12.05
C ILE A 112 4.19 7.25 13.42
N PHE A 113 2.88 7.05 13.58
CA PHE A 113 2.31 6.52 14.82
C PHE A 113 2.91 5.15 15.18
N PHE A 114 2.96 4.21 14.23
CA PHE A 114 3.56 2.89 14.48
C PHE A 114 5.07 2.94 14.71
N CYS A 115 5.82 3.76 13.98
CA CYS A 115 7.26 3.95 14.21
C CYS A 115 7.54 4.48 15.62
N TRP A 116 6.68 5.39 16.12
CA TRP A 116 6.74 5.89 17.49
C TRP A 116 6.39 4.81 18.52
N VAL A 117 5.29 4.07 18.31
CA VAL A 117 4.85 2.97 19.20
C VAL A 117 5.91 1.87 19.31
N PHE A 118 6.49 1.45 18.19
CA PHE A 118 7.52 0.41 18.15
C PHE A 118 8.93 0.93 18.48
N LYS A 119 9.08 2.24 18.76
CA LYS A 119 10.36 2.90 19.06
C LYS A 119 11.46 2.62 18.01
N ILE A 120 11.08 2.54 16.75
CA ILE A 120 12.00 2.20 15.65
C ILE A 120 12.82 3.42 15.26
N GLU A 121 12.16 4.57 15.07
CA GLU A 121 12.81 5.84 14.73
C GLU A 121 12.27 7.00 15.56
N LYS A 122 13.12 8.00 15.83
CA LYS A 122 12.69 9.24 16.47
C LYS A 122 11.99 10.12 15.44
N THR A 123 10.73 10.45 15.70
CA THR A 123 9.93 11.32 14.85
C THR A 123 10.59 12.68 14.69
N ASN A 124 10.92 13.06 13.45
CA ASN A 124 11.57 14.33 13.13
C ASN A 124 10.50 15.40 12.82
N TYR A 125 10.75 16.66 13.16
CA TYR A 125 9.87 17.80 12.87
C TYR A 125 9.52 17.89 11.37
N TYR A 126 10.47 17.58 10.48
CA TYR A 126 10.24 17.53 9.04
C TYR A 126 9.25 16.44 8.61
N GLN A 127 9.18 15.31 9.32
CA GLN A 127 8.20 14.25 9.03
C GLN A 127 6.79 14.71 9.38
N ILE A 128 6.63 15.44 10.50
CA ILE A 128 5.34 16.02 10.91
C ILE A 128 4.88 17.06 9.88
N LEU A 129 5.77 17.95 9.44
CA LEU A 129 5.45 18.92 8.38
C LEU A 129 5.07 18.23 7.06
N GLY A 130 5.79 17.17 6.68
CA GLY A 130 5.47 16.38 5.48
C GLY A 130 4.08 15.73 5.55
N VAL A 131 3.70 15.23 6.73
CA VAL A 131 2.36 14.70 6.98
C VAL A 131 1.28 15.78 6.86
N ILE A 132 1.49 16.95 7.47
CA ILE A 132 0.55 18.08 7.37
C ILE A 132 0.38 18.50 5.90
N PHE A 133 1.48 18.63 5.16
CA PHE A 133 1.45 18.96 3.73
C PHE A 133 0.73 17.89 2.90
N SER A 134 0.96 16.61 3.19
CA SER A 134 0.30 15.50 2.49
C SER A 134 -1.20 15.48 2.73
N LEU A 135 -1.63 15.67 3.99
CA LEU A 135 -3.05 15.76 4.34
C LEU A 135 -3.71 16.96 3.67
N PHE A 136 -3.02 18.11 3.64
CA PHE A 136 -3.52 19.30 2.96
C PHE A 136 -3.66 19.09 1.45
N GLY A 137 -2.64 18.52 0.79
CA GLY A 137 -2.69 18.23 -0.64
C GLY A 137 -3.83 17.29 -1.01
N VAL A 138 -4.09 16.27 -0.19
CA VAL A 138 -5.21 15.35 -0.44
C VAL A 138 -6.56 15.98 -0.14
N ALA A 139 -6.68 16.81 0.91
CA ALA A 139 -7.89 17.59 1.15
C ALA A 139 -8.23 18.47 -0.08
N VAL A 140 -7.25 19.14 -0.68
CA VAL A 140 -7.46 19.94 -1.91
C VAL A 140 -7.93 19.07 -3.08
N ILE A 141 -7.30 17.92 -3.32
CA ILE A 141 -7.64 17.00 -4.42
C ILE A 141 -9.06 16.45 -4.28
N VAL A 142 -9.41 15.98 -3.08
CA VAL A 142 -10.70 15.32 -2.81
C VAL A 142 -11.85 16.32 -2.82
N THR A 143 -11.63 17.48 -2.22
CA THR A 143 -12.64 18.53 -2.15
C THR A 143 -12.86 19.14 -3.55
N LYS A 144 -11.88 19.08 -4.47
CA LYS A 144 -11.89 19.81 -5.75
C LYS A 144 -12.30 21.29 -5.56
N ALA A 145 -11.91 21.88 -4.43
CA ALA A 145 -12.31 23.21 -3.94
C ALA A 145 -13.81 23.41 -3.62
N ASP A 146 -14.59 22.34 -3.47
CA ASP A 146 -16.02 22.32 -3.12
C ASP A 146 -16.25 21.69 -1.73
N PHE A 147 -16.27 22.54 -0.70
CA PHE A 147 -16.29 22.15 0.72
C PHE A 147 -17.56 21.38 1.15
N ASP A 148 -18.65 21.46 0.38
CA ASP A 148 -19.89 20.73 0.67
C ASP A 148 -19.75 19.20 0.53
N LYS A 149 -18.73 18.74 -0.20
CA LYS A 149 -18.41 17.31 -0.32
C LYS A 149 -17.77 16.72 0.93
N LEU A 150 -17.08 17.54 1.73
CA LEU A 150 -16.53 17.14 3.02
C LEU A 150 -17.62 16.99 4.09
N LEU A 151 -18.67 17.82 4.02
CA LEU A 151 -19.80 17.81 4.97
C LEU A 151 -20.78 16.66 4.71
N ASN A 152 -20.89 16.17 3.47
CA ASN A 152 -21.75 15.06 3.08
C ASN A 152 -21.03 13.69 3.06
N LEU A 153 -19.90 13.56 3.76
CA LEU A 153 -19.21 12.28 3.91
C LEU A 153 -20.07 11.31 4.74
N ASN A 154 -20.84 10.47 4.05
CA ASN A 154 -21.54 9.35 4.65
C ASN A 154 -20.51 8.29 5.05
N PHE A 155 -20.23 8.19 6.35
CA PHE A 155 -19.45 7.10 6.92
C PHE A 155 -20.12 5.76 6.61
N ASN A 156 -19.50 5.00 5.72
CA ASN A 156 -20.04 3.74 5.25
C ASN A 156 -19.23 2.56 5.81
N LYS A 157 -19.80 1.34 5.77
CA LYS A 157 -19.08 0.14 6.23
C LYS A 157 -17.73 -0.06 5.52
N GLY A 158 -17.60 0.41 4.28
CA GLY A 158 -16.34 0.39 3.52
C GLY A 158 -15.22 1.21 4.16
N ASP A 159 -15.55 2.32 4.82
CA ASP A 159 -14.56 3.22 5.41
C ASP A 159 -13.88 2.57 6.62
N LEU A 160 -14.64 1.82 7.43
CA LEU A 160 -14.09 1.00 8.53
C LEU A 160 -13.09 -0.06 8.02
N TRP A 161 -13.44 -0.74 6.93
CA TRP A 161 -12.54 -1.70 6.30
C TRP A 161 -11.29 -1.01 5.76
N MET A 162 -11.43 0.15 5.15
CA MET A 162 -10.29 0.91 4.66
C MET A 162 -9.34 1.33 5.80
N VAL A 163 -9.86 1.69 6.99
CA VAL A 163 -9.03 1.94 8.18
C VAL A 163 -8.22 0.71 8.58
N VAL A 164 -8.84 -0.48 8.59
CA VAL A 164 -8.12 -1.73 8.87
C VAL A 164 -7.01 -1.97 7.85
N ALA A 165 -7.27 -1.71 6.57
CA ALA A 165 -6.26 -1.82 5.54
C ALA A 165 -5.09 -0.86 5.80
N MET A 166 -5.37 0.41 6.08
CA MET A 166 -4.33 1.41 6.34
C MET A 166 -3.47 1.09 7.55
N LEU A 167 -4.08 0.60 8.64
CA LEU A 167 -3.35 0.14 9.82
C LEU A 167 -2.43 -1.03 9.47
N SER A 168 -2.92 -1.97 8.65
CA SER A 168 -2.13 -3.10 8.16
C SER A 168 -0.92 -2.65 7.33
N TRP A 169 -1.12 -1.72 6.40
CA TRP A 169 -0.04 -1.17 5.60
C TRP A 169 0.97 -0.37 6.42
N ALA A 170 0.48 0.44 7.35
CA ALA A 170 1.34 1.23 8.22
C ALA A 170 2.20 0.36 9.14
N MET A 171 1.62 -0.71 9.69
CA MET A 171 2.36 -1.71 10.47
C MET A 171 3.41 -2.43 9.62
N TYR A 172 3.06 -2.82 8.38
CA TYR A 172 4.03 -3.39 7.43
C TYR A 172 5.19 -2.42 7.15
N SER A 173 4.89 -1.17 6.81
CA SER A 173 5.90 -0.17 6.48
C SER A 173 6.77 0.23 7.68
N ALA A 174 6.24 0.21 8.90
CA ALA A 174 7.01 0.49 10.10
C ALA A 174 7.95 -0.66 10.47
N LEU A 175 7.53 -1.92 10.27
CA LEU A 175 8.32 -3.11 10.63
C LEU A 175 9.35 -3.52 9.57
N LEU A 176 9.25 -2.98 8.35
CA LEU A 176 10.17 -3.21 7.23
C LEU A 176 11.51 -2.50 7.46
#